data_AF-A0A1E7FNI9-F1
#
_entry.id   AF-A0A1E7FNI9-F1
#
_cell.length_a   1.000
_cell.length_b   1.000
_cell.length_c   1.000
_cell.angle_alpha   90.00
_cell.angle_beta   90.00
_cell.angle_gamma   90.00
#
_symmetry.space_group_name_H-M   'P 1'
#
loop_
_entity.id
_entity.type
_entity.pdbx_description
1 polymer ?
#
loop_
_entity_poly.entity_id
_entity_poly.type
_entity_poly.pdbx_seq_one_letter_code
_entity_poly.pdbx_strand_id
1 'polypeptide(L)'
;MADAIKQGDLLRLEISPKYSTISVVPNGNEGNDKNFPRNLHNAAELFLKLGMVPNAVKLKDATDKVLEIYEKEPTTSVKLGQGCICWLCGFCGIPKDYDESRKTPGPCFNCNEENQINWVAIKRQDGSNVPWIESSAMTEKQADQMKLKEEEELAKRRAAVEAHVAAALEERRAAEKESS
;
A
#
# COMPACT_ATOMS: atom_id res chain seq x y z
N MET A 1 -16.42 -10.99 -3.46
CA MET A 1 -17.24 -9.86 -2.99
C MET A 1 -16.50 -8.60 -3.40
N ALA A 2 -17.06 -7.83 -4.33
CA ALA A 2 -16.43 -6.61 -4.84
C ALA A 2 -16.89 -5.44 -3.97
N ASP A 3 -15.96 -4.78 -3.28
CA ASP A 3 -16.24 -3.54 -2.56
C ASP A 3 -16.78 -2.50 -3.54
N ALA A 4 -17.96 -1.97 -3.21
CA ALA A 4 -18.62 -0.94 -4.01
C ALA A 4 -17.83 0.38 -3.89
N ILE A 5 -17.25 0.82 -5.01
CA ILE A 5 -16.52 2.08 -5.13
C ILE A 5 -17.48 3.23 -4.79
N LYS A 6 -17.11 4.05 -3.80
CA LYS A 6 -17.94 5.20 -3.39
C LYS A 6 -17.87 6.27 -4.48
N GLN A 7 -19.02 6.86 -4.81
CA GLN A 7 -19.16 7.83 -5.90
C GLN A 7 -18.26 9.09 -5.78
N GLY A 8 -17.69 9.35 -4.59
CA GLY A 8 -16.68 10.39 -4.37
C GLY A 8 -15.27 10.05 -4.87
N ASP A 9 -14.91 8.76 -4.94
CA ASP A 9 -13.57 8.31 -5.39
C ASP A 9 -13.40 8.45 -6.91
N LEU A 10 -14.51 8.51 -7.65
CA LEU A 10 -14.56 8.74 -9.09
C LEU A 10 -14.14 10.16 -9.49
N LEU A 11 -14.23 11.15 -8.59
CA LEU A 11 -14.08 12.56 -8.96
C LEU A 11 -12.62 13.05 -8.96
N ARG A 12 -11.66 12.32 -8.38
CA ARG A 12 -10.22 12.64 -8.44
C ARG A 12 -9.35 11.39 -8.26
N LEU A 13 -9.38 10.45 -9.20
CA LEU A 13 -8.31 9.45 -9.26
C LEU A 13 -7.05 10.11 -9.82
N GLU A 14 -6.23 10.67 -8.92
CA GLU A 14 -4.94 11.26 -9.27
C GLU A 14 -3.87 10.16 -9.27
N ILE A 15 -3.38 9.82 -10.47
CA ILE A 15 -2.25 8.90 -10.64
C ILE A 15 -0.96 9.69 -10.48
N SER A 16 -0.18 9.35 -9.46
CA SER A 16 1.08 10.03 -9.18
C SER A 16 2.11 9.80 -10.31
N PRO A 17 2.88 10.83 -10.71
CA PRO A 17 4.00 10.65 -11.63
C PRO A 17 5.10 9.75 -11.04
N LYS A 18 5.15 9.58 -9.70
CA LYS A 18 6.10 8.67 -9.04
C LYS A 18 6.00 7.22 -9.56
N TYR A 19 4.84 6.83 -10.10
CA TYR A 19 4.62 5.48 -10.61
C TYR A 19 5.46 5.16 -11.85
N SER A 20 6.01 6.18 -12.53
CA SER A 20 6.91 5.97 -13.66
C SER A 20 8.25 5.36 -13.26
N THR A 21 8.61 5.41 -11.96
CA THR A 21 9.83 4.79 -11.42
C THR A 21 9.74 3.26 -11.37
N ILE A 22 8.52 2.73 -11.46
CA ILE A 22 8.24 1.29 -11.44
C ILE A 22 7.96 0.86 -12.88
N SER A 23 8.91 0.13 -13.45
CA SER A 23 8.86 -0.36 -14.83
C SER A 23 8.09 -1.68 -14.90
N VAL A 24 7.29 -1.85 -15.95
CA VAL A 24 6.67 -3.14 -16.28
C VAL A 24 7.64 -3.91 -17.17
N VAL A 25 7.94 -5.14 -16.80
CA VAL A 25 8.85 -6.02 -17.55
C VAL A 25 8.03 -6.78 -18.60
N PRO A 26 8.29 -6.56 -19.91
CA PRO A 26 7.59 -7.26 -20.97
C PRO A 26 7.92 -8.75 -20.98
N ASN A 27 6.93 -9.58 -21.29
CA ASN A 27 7.11 -11.01 -21.49
C ASN A 27 7.33 -11.31 -22.98
N GLY A 28 8.35 -12.11 -23.31
CA GLY A 28 8.62 -12.54 -24.68
C GLY A 28 8.73 -11.37 -25.66
N ASN A 29 7.81 -11.31 -26.63
CA ASN A 29 7.82 -10.32 -27.70
C ASN A 29 7.08 -9.01 -27.39
N GLU A 30 6.45 -8.88 -26.22
CA GLU A 30 5.69 -7.69 -25.81
C GLU A 30 6.54 -6.42 -25.81
N GLY A 31 7.86 -6.54 -25.60
CA GLY A 31 8.76 -5.39 -25.57
C GLY A 31 8.86 -4.62 -26.89
N ASN A 32 8.51 -5.28 -28.00
CA ASN A 32 8.48 -4.70 -29.34
C ASN A 32 7.13 -4.05 -29.67
N ASP A 33 6.10 -4.27 -28.85
CA ASP A 33 4.82 -3.62 -29.05
C ASP A 33 4.92 -2.15 -28.63
N LYS A 34 4.57 -1.26 -29.57
CA LYS A 34 4.56 0.19 -29.35
C LYS A 34 3.54 0.60 -28.29
N ASN A 35 2.47 -0.18 -28.12
CA ASN A 35 1.39 0.09 -27.19
C ASN A 35 1.59 -0.58 -25.82
N PHE A 36 2.69 -1.31 -25.62
CA PHE A 36 2.94 -1.96 -24.33
C PHE A 36 3.20 -0.92 -23.23
N PRO A 37 2.47 -0.97 -22.10
CA PRO A 37 2.67 -0.06 -20.98
C PRO A 37 4.03 -0.32 -20.33
N ARG A 38 4.95 0.66 -20.41
CA ARG A 38 6.35 0.49 -19.95
C ARG A 38 6.55 0.70 -18.45
N ASN A 39 5.57 1.29 -17.78
CA ASN A 39 5.62 1.59 -16.35
C ASN A 39 4.20 1.58 -15.76
N LEU A 40 4.11 1.61 -14.42
CA LEU A 40 2.82 1.56 -13.73
C LEU A 40 1.95 2.79 -13.98
N HIS A 41 2.55 3.94 -14.30
CA HIS A 41 1.80 5.12 -14.70
C HIS A 41 1.03 4.86 -16.01
N ASN A 42 1.69 4.33 -17.05
CA ASN A 42 1.03 3.98 -18.30
C ASN A 42 0.04 2.82 -18.14
N ALA A 43 0.30 1.87 -17.23
CA ALA A 43 -0.65 0.82 -16.89
C ALA A 43 -1.93 1.38 -16.27
N ALA A 44 -1.82 2.35 -15.35
CA ALA A 44 -2.97 3.03 -14.76
C ALA A 44 -3.77 3.82 -15.81
N GLU A 45 -3.07 4.56 -16.69
CA GLU A 45 -3.71 5.26 -17.81
C GLU A 45 -4.46 4.29 -18.75
N LEU A 46 -3.89 3.12 -19.02
CA LEU A 46 -4.52 2.09 -19.83
C LEU A 46 -5.82 1.60 -19.18
N PHE A 47 -5.81 1.28 -17.88
CA PHE A 47 -7.02 0.90 -17.16
C PHE A 47 -8.09 1.98 -17.22
N LEU A 48 -7.71 3.25 -17.06
CA LEU A 48 -8.64 4.38 -17.15
C LEU A 48 -9.22 4.53 -18.56
N LYS A 49 -8.39 4.43 -19.62
CA LYS A 49 -8.85 4.51 -21.01
C LYS A 49 -9.79 3.37 -21.41
N LEU A 50 -9.64 2.19 -20.79
CA LEU A 50 -10.51 1.04 -21.01
C LEU A 50 -11.76 1.03 -20.12
N GLY A 51 -11.97 2.05 -19.29
CA GLY A 51 -13.10 2.10 -18.34
C GLY A 51 -12.97 1.13 -17.17
N MET A 52 -11.79 0.55 -16.96
CA MET A 52 -11.48 -0.37 -15.86
C MET A 52 -11.06 0.40 -14.61
N VAL A 53 -11.90 1.35 -14.18
CA VAL A 53 -11.64 2.19 -12.99
C VAL A 53 -11.33 1.38 -11.73
N PRO A 54 -12.03 0.26 -11.41
CA PRO A 54 -11.70 -0.57 -10.25
C PRO A 54 -10.27 -1.10 -10.26
N ASN A 55 -9.73 -1.40 -11.44
CA ASN A 55 -8.37 -1.90 -11.60
C ASN A 55 -7.36 -0.78 -11.37
N ALA A 56 -7.65 0.42 -11.87
CA ALA A 56 -6.81 1.60 -11.64
C ALA A 56 -6.74 1.98 -10.15
N VAL A 57 -7.86 1.91 -9.42
CA VAL A 57 -7.89 2.16 -7.96
C VAL A 57 -7.02 1.15 -7.22
N LYS A 58 -7.17 -0.15 -7.53
CA LYS A 58 -6.34 -1.19 -6.88
C LYS A 58 -4.86 -1.04 -7.17
N LEU A 59 -4.51 -0.72 -8.41
CA LEU A 59 -3.13 -0.46 -8.80
C LEU A 59 -2.56 0.72 -8.02
N LYS A 60 -3.33 1.81 -7.91
CA LYS A 60 -2.98 3.00 -7.13
C LYS A 60 -2.73 2.64 -5.66
N ASP A 61 -3.68 1.98 -5.02
CA ASP A 61 -3.60 1.62 -3.60
C ASP A 61 -2.40 0.72 -3.29
N ALA A 62 -2.12 -0.25 -4.16
CA ALA A 62 -0.98 -1.12 -4.01
C ALA A 62 0.36 -0.38 -4.20
N THR A 63 0.42 0.49 -5.21
CA THR A 63 1.64 1.25 -5.52
C THR A 63 1.96 2.27 -4.44
N ASP A 64 0.94 2.98 -3.93
CA ASP A 64 1.10 3.95 -2.84
C ASP A 64 1.64 3.28 -1.57
N LYS A 65 1.11 2.11 -1.20
CA LYS A 65 1.62 1.34 -0.05
C LYS A 65 3.10 1.01 -0.16
N VAL A 66 3.57 0.61 -1.34
CA VAL A 66 4.98 0.31 -1.56
C VAL A 66 5.84 1.57 -1.45
N LEU A 67 5.42 2.66 -2.08
CA LEU A 67 6.14 3.93 -2.02
C LEU A 67 6.21 4.47 -0.58
N GLU A 68 5.12 4.36 0.18
CA GLU A 68 5.10 4.74 1.59
C GLU A 68 6.07 3.91 2.44
N ILE A 69 6.20 2.61 2.18
CA ILE A 69 7.16 1.74 2.89
C ILE A 69 8.60 2.18 2.60
N TYR A 70 8.90 2.56 1.36
CA TYR A 70 10.23 3.09 1.04
C TYR A 70 10.50 4.46 1.66
N GLU A 71 9.48 5.31 1.80
CA GLU A 71 9.61 6.63 2.44
C GLU A 71 9.79 6.53 3.95
N LYS A 72 9.17 5.54 4.61
CA LYS A 72 9.16 5.38 6.08
C LYS A 72 10.25 4.44 6.61
N GLU A 73 11.09 3.88 5.73
CA GLU A 73 12.00 2.75 5.97
C GLU A 73 11.26 1.45 6.40
N PRO A 74 11.70 0.27 5.94
CA PRO A 74 11.00 -0.98 6.22
C PRO A 74 11.07 -1.33 7.72
N THR A 75 9.91 -1.54 8.35
CA THR A 75 9.80 -2.11 9.69
C THR A 75 10.22 -3.60 9.71
N THR A 76 10.49 -4.18 10.87
CA THR A 76 11.11 -5.52 11.04
C THR A 76 10.33 -6.70 10.45
N SER A 77 9.08 -6.53 10.02
CA SER A 77 8.27 -7.58 9.41
C SER A 77 7.75 -7.15 8.02
N VAL A 78 8.58 -7.40 7.00
CA VAL A 78 8.22 -7.14 5.60
C VAL A 78 8.42 -8.39 4.74
N LYS A 79 7.56 -8.57 3.74
CA LYS A 79 7.76 -9.53 2.66
C LYS A 79 8.54 -8.85 1.55
N LEU A 80 9.63 -9.48 1.14
CA LEU A 80 10.47 -9.03 0.03
C LEU A 80 10.31 -10.00 -1.13
N GLY A 81 10.14 -9.46 -2.33
CA GLY A 81 10.03 -10.28 -3.54
C GLY A 81 10.09 -9.46 -4.82
N GLN A 82 9.70 -10.08 -5.93
CA GLN A 82 9.47 -9.39 -7.19
C GLN A 82 7.96 -9.18 -7.34
N GLY A 83 7.56 -7.93 -7.54
CA GLY A 83 6.18 -7.58 -7.74
C GLY A 83 5.73 -7.97 -9.15
N CYS A 84 4.44 -8.23 -9.32
CA CYS A 84 3.79 -8.45 -10.60
C CYS A 84 2.55 -7.56 -10.73
N ILE A 85 2.13 -7.26 -11.97
CA ILE A 85 0.87 -6.61 -12.29
C ILE A 85 -0.04 -7.60 -13.01
N CYS A 86 -1.30 -7.69 -12.56
CA CYS A 86 -2.34 -8.49 -13.20
C CYS A 86 -3.27 -7.59 -14.02
N TRP A 87 -3.32 -7.80 -15.33
CA TRP A 87 -4.15 -6.99 -16.24
C TRP A 87 -5.65 -7.25 -16.08
N LEU A 88 -6.03 -8.44 -15.60
CA LEU A 88 -7.43 -8.81 -15.41
C LEU A 88 -8.07 -8.06 -14.24
N CYS A 89 -7.39 -8.01 -13.09
CA CYS A 89 -7.98 -7.49 -11.84
C CYS A 89 -7.32 -6.23 -11.28
N GLY A 90 -6.24 -5.73 -11.91
CA GLY A 90 -5.51 -4.54 -11.47
C GLY A 90 -4.67 -4.73 -10.21
N PHE A 91 -4.51 -5.97 -9.73
CA PHE A 91 -3.62 -6.26 -8.61
C PHE A 91 -2.17 -5.98 -9.00
N CYS A 92 -1.45 -5.26 -8.14
CA CYS A 92 -0.02 -5.08 -8.24
C CYS A 92 0.62 -5.48 -6.91
N GLY A 93 1.53 -6.44 -6.92
CA GLY A 93 2.06 -7.00 -5.68
C GLY A 93 2.86 -8.27 -5.86
N ILE A 94 3.32 -8.87 -4.78
CA ILE A 94 4.01 -10.16 -4.79
C ILE A 94 2.99 -11.23 -5.22
N PRO A 95 3.30 -12.05 -6.24
CA PRO A 95 2.39 -13.11 -6.69
C PRO A 95 2.18 -14.15 -5.59
N LYS A 96 1.12 -14.94 -5.75
CA LYS A 96 0.91 -16.12 -4.91
C LYS A 96 2.04 -17.11 -5.17
N ASP A 97 2.47 -17.78 -4.11
CA ASP A 97 3.50 -18.83 -4.18
C ASP A 97 4.82 -18.32 -4.83
N TYR A 98 5.25 -17.11 -4.45
CA TYR A 98 6.43 -16.42 -4.99
C TYR A 98 7.70 -17.29 -5.05
N ASP A 99 7.90 -18.18 -4.08
CA ASP A 99 9.06 -19.07 -4.05
C ASP A 99 9.09 -20.05 -5.23
N GLU A 100 7.92 -20.48 -5.69
CA GLU A 100 7.77 -21.37 -6.84
C GLU A 100 7.73 -20.59 -8.17
N SER A 101 7.19 -19.38 -8.14
CA SER A 101 6.97 -18.55 -9.33
C SER A 101 8.13 -17.64 -9.73
N ARG A 102 9.33 -17.80 -9.19
CA ARG A 102 10.49 -16.92 -9.52
C ARG A 102 10.87 -16.82 -11.00
N LYS A 103 10.40 -17.76 -11.84
CA LYS A 103 10.71 -17.82 -13.28
C LYS A 103 9.62 -17.19 -14.16
N THR A 104 8.38 -17.16 -13.71
CA THR A 104 7.20 -16.79 -14.51
C THR A 104 6.27 -15.91 -13.69
N PRO A 105 5.80 -14.77 -14.23
CA PRO A 105 4.93 -13.88 -13.47
C PRO A 105 3.59 -14.56 -13.15
N GLY A 106 3.19 -14.53 -11.87
CA GLY A 106 1.95 -15.12 -11.39
C GLY A 106 2.16 -16.43 -10.61
N PRO A 107 1.11 -17.09 -10.12
CA PRO A 107 -0.29 -16.70 -10.22
C PRO A 107 -0.61 -15.40 -9.45
N CYS A 108 -1.60 -14.66 -9.92
CA CYS A 108 -2.04 -13.43 -9.26
C CYS A 108 -2.56 -13.74 -7.85
N PHE A 109 -2.05 -13.03 -6.83
CA PHE A 109 -2.48 -13.21 -5.45
C PHE A 109 -3.98 -12.99 -5.23
N ASN A 110 -4.60 -12.07 -5.99
CA ASN A 110 -6.00 -11.71 -5.81
C ASN A 110 -6.99 -12.59 -6.60
N CYS A 111 -6.66 -12.98 -7.83
CA CYS A 111 -7.61 -13.68 -8.72
C CYS A 111 -7.11 -15.03 -9.27
N ASN A 112 -5.88 -15.44 -8.94
CA ASN A 112 -5.21 -16.63 -9.48
C ASN A 112 -5.11 -16.68 -11.02
N GLU A 113 -5.23 -15.55 -11.71
CA GLU A 113 -4.85 -15.47 -13.14
C GLU A 113 -3.37 -15.84 -13.30
N GLU A 114 -2.99 -16.38 -14.45
CA GLU A 114 -1.61 -16.83 -14.74
C GLU A 114 -1.09 -16.29 -16.08
N ASN A 115 -1.97 -15.95 -17.02
CA ASN A 115 -1.57 -15.65 -18.39
C ASN A 115 -1.37 -14.15 -18.63
N GLN A 116 -2.19 -13.31 -18.00
CA GLN A 116 -2.21 -11.86 -18.23
C GLN A 116 -1.53 -11.14 -17.08
N ILE A 117 -0.26 -11.50 -16.84
CA ILE A 117 0.55 -10.98 -15.72
C ILE A 117 1.95 -10.65 -16.23
N ASN A 118 2.46 -9.48 -15.82
CA ASN A 118 3.84 -9.08 -16.08
C ASN A 118 4.55 -8.83 -14.76
N TRP A 119 5.86 -9.08 -14.73
CA TRP A 119 6.69 -8.63 -13.62
C TRP A 119 6.80 -7.11 -13.60
N VAL A 120 7.06 -6.55 -12.42
CA VAL A 120 7.42 -5.15 -12.25
C VAL A 120 8.78 -5.02 -11.60
N ALA A 121 9.50 -3.97 -11.95
CA ALA A 121 10.83 -3.67 -11.45
C ALA A 121 10.88 -2.22 -10.97
N ILE A 122 11.28 -2.03 -9.71
CA ILE A 122 11.45 -0.71 -9.11
C ILE A 122 12.91 -0.30 -9.31
N LYS A 123 13.14 0.83 -10.00
CA LYS A 123 14.49 1.32 -10.29
C LYS A 123 14.87 2.49 -9.38
N ARG A 124 16.06 2.42 -8.80
CA ARG A 124 16.70 3.56 -8.14
C ARG A 124 17.33 4.51 -9.17
N GLN A 125 17.67 5.71 -8.71
CA GLN A 125 18.35 6.72 -9.54
C GLN A 125 19.72 6.25 -10.07
N ASP A 126 20.40 5.36 -9.35
CA ASP A 126 21.65 4.72 -9.76
C ASP A 126 21.46 3.59 -10.79
N GLY A 127 20.22 3.31 -11.20
CA GLY A 127 19.86 2.26 -12.14
C GLY A 127 19.77 0.86 -11.53
N SER A 128 20.03 0.71 -10.24
CA SER A 128 19.86 -0.58 -9.54
C SER A 128 18.38 -0.91 -9.33
N ASN A 129 18.07 -2.21 -9.32
CA ASN A 129 16.73 -2.69 -9.00
C ASN A 129 16.60 -2.92 -7.49
N VAL A 130 15.47 -2.51 -6.92
CA VAL A 130 15.11 -2.83 -5.53
C VAL A 130 13.96 -3.84 -5.48
N PRO A 131 13.94 -4.71 -4.45
CA PRO A 131 12.90 -5.72 -4.30
C PRO A 131 11.58 -5.06 -3.94
N TRP A 132 10.47 -5.55 -4.49
CA TRP A 132 9.14 -5.15 -4.07
C TRP A 132 8.92 -5.51 -2.59
N ILE A 133 8.41 -4.56 -1.82
CA ILE A 133 8.23 -4.69 -0.37
C ILE A 133 6.75 -4.60 -0.04
N GLU A 134 6.24 -5.61 0.65
CA GLU A 134 4.89 -5.58 1.20
C GLU A 134 4.94 -5.70 2.72
N SER A 135 4.04 -4.98 3.40
CA SER A 135 3.79 -5.25 4.81
C SER A 135 3.38 -6.71 4.93
N SER A 136 4.14 -7.53 5.68
CA SER A 136 3.64 -8.85 6.01
C SER A 136 2.34 -8.65 6.76
N ALA A 137 1.23 -9.20 6.26
CA ALA A 137 0.00 -9.28 7.05
C ALA A 137 0.40 -9.90 8.38
N MET A 138 0.37 -9.08 9.44
CA MET A 138 0.51 -9.59 10.80
C MET A 138 -0.53 -10.70 10.92
N THR A 139 -0.10 -11.88 11.37
CA THR A 139 -1.05 -12.96 11.70
C THR A 139 -2.16 -12.40 12.61
N GLU A 140 -3.38 -12.95 12.59
CA GLU A 140 -4.48 -12.44 13.44
C GLU A 140 -4.04 -12.22 14.89
N LYS A 141 -3.20 -13.12 15.42
CA LYS A 141 -2.60 -13.00 16.76
C LYS A 141 -1.71 -11.77 16.95
N GLN A 142 -0.96 -11.37 15.93
CA GLN A 142 -0.10 -10.17 15.97
C GLN A 142 -0.92 -8.89 15.76
N ALA A 143 -1.96 -8.92 14.93
CA ALA A 143 -2.90 -7.81 14.77
C ALA A 143 -3.68 -7.54 16.08
N ASP A 144 -4.13 -8.59 16.76
CA ASP A 144 -4.79 -8.49 18.07
C ASP A 144 -3.84 -7.97 19.15
N GLN A 145 -2.58 -8.42 19.17
CA GLN A 145 -1.56 -7.88 20.08
C GLN A 145 -1.26 -6.40 19.84
N MET A 146 -1.30 -5.94 18.59
CA MET A 146 -1.05 -4.55 18.25
C MET A 146 -2.22 -3.66 18.69
N LYS A 147 -3.47 -4.09 18.46
CA LYS A 147 -4.67 -3.41 18.98
C LYS A 147 -4.65 -3.31 20.51
N LEU A 148 -4.29 -4.40 21.19
CA LEU A 148 -4.16 -4.39 22.65
C LEU A 148 -3.12 -3.37 23.15
N LYS A 149 -1.96 -3.29 22.49
CA LYS A 149 -0.93 -2.30 22.82
C LYS A 149 -1.39 -0.87 22.55
N GLU A 150 -2.11 -0.66 21.46
CA GLU A 150 -2.64 0.66 21.10
C GLU A 150 -3.74 1.11 22.06
N GLU A 151 -4.63 0.21 22.49
CA GLU A 151 -5.61 0.49 23.54
C GLU A 151 -4.94 0.78 24.89
N GLU A 152 -3.86 0.07 25.24
CA GLU A 152 -3.11 0.30 26.47
C GLU A 152 -2.39 1.67 26.46
N GLU A 153 -1.76 2.03 25.34
CA GLU A 153 -1.17 3.36 25.11
C GLU A 153 -2.23 4.47 25.21
N LEU A 154 -3.40 4.27 24.60
CA LEU A 154 -4.49 5.22 24.63
C LEU A 154 -5.06 5.38 26.05
N ALA A 155 -5.17 4.28 26.81
CA ALA A 155 -5.58 4.30 28.21
C ALA A 155 -4.58 5.07 29.08
N LYS A 156 -3.27 4.85 28.88
CA LYS A 156 -2.21 5.61 29.57
C LYS A 156 -2.28 7.09 29.25
N ARG A 157 -2.51 7.45 27.97
CA ARG A 157 -2.69 8.86 27.56
C ARG A 157 -3.93 9.48 28.19
N ARG A 158 -5.05 8.78 28.25
CA ARG A 158 -6.28 9.26 28.91
C ARG A 158 -6.05 9.50 30.41
N ALA A 159 -5.44 8.55 31.11
CA ALA A 159 -5.13 8.71 32.53
C ALA A 159 -4.20 9.89 32.81
N ALA A 160 -3.19 10.11 31.95
CA ALA A 160 -2.30 11.26 32.07
C ALA A 160 -3.03 12.60 31.87
N VAL A 161 -3.95 12.67 30.89
CA VAL A 161 -4.78 13.87 30.65
C VAL A 161 -5.73 14.12 31.82
N GLU A 162 -6.40 13.08 32.34
CA GLU A 162 -7.30 13.21 33.49
C GLU A 162 -6.58 13.69 34.75
N ALA A 163 -5.38 13.15 35.04
CA ALA A 163 -4.56 13.60 36.15
C ALA A 163 -4.15 15.08 36.00
N HIS A 164 -3.81 15.50 34.78
CA HIS A 164 -3.45 16.90 34.52
C HIS A 164 -4.64 17.84 34.69
N VAL A 165 -5.82 17.45 34.20
CA VAL A 165 -7.06 18.25 34.35
C VAL A 165 -7.47 18.36 35.83
N ALA A 166 -7.36 17.27 36.59
CA ALA A 166 -7.66 17.28 38.02
C ALA A 166 -6.74 18.23 38.81
N ALA A 167 -5.43 18.20 38.52
CA ALA A 167 -4.47 19.12 39.14
C ALA A 167 -4.80 20.59 38.82
N ALA A 168 -5.10 20.90 37.56
CA ALA A 168 -5.45 22.25 37.13
C ALA A 168 -6.76 22.77 37.76
N LEU A 169 -7.73 21.89 38.02
CA LEU A 169 -8.99 22.26 38.69
C LEU A 169 -8.79 22.55 40.18
N GLU A 170 -7.92 21.80 40.86
CA GLU A 170 -7.60 22.07 42.27
C GLU A 170 -6.76 23.34 42.41
N GLU A 171 -5.82 23.61 41.51
CA GLU A 171 -5.10 24.90 41.46
C GLU A 171 -6.06 26.08 41.26
N ARG A 172 -7.04 25.95 40.36
CA ARG A 172 -8.08 26.98 40.18
C ARG A 172 -8.94 27.18 41.42
N ARG A 173 -9.34 26.11 42.11
CA ARG A 173 -10.13 26.20 43.35
C ARG A 173 -9.34 26.82 44.49
N ALA A 174 -8.04 26.55 44.58
CA ALA A 174 -7.16 27.17 45.56
C ALA A 174 -7.00 28.67 45.28
N ALA A 175 -6.76 29.06 44.02
CA ALA A 175 -6.66 30.45 43.60
C ALA A 175 -7.97 31.23 43.82
N GLU A 176 -9.13 30.61 43.57
CA GLU A 176 -10.45 31.22 43.84
C GLU A 176 -10.67 31.45 45.35
N LYS A 177 -10.21 30.53 46.22
CA LYS A 177 -10.29 30.70 47.68
C LYS A 177 -9.33 31.75 48.26
N GLU A 178 -8.18 31.97 47.65
CA GLU A 178 -7.24 33.03 48.07
C GLU A 178 -7.69 34.42 47.60
N SER A 179 -8.62 34.49 46.64
CA SER A 179 -9.17 35.74 46.10
C SER A 179 -10.48 36.22 46.76
N SER A 180 -11.05 35.43 47.68
CA SER A 180 -12.25 35.77 48.49
C SER A 180 -11.88 36.08 49.94
#